data_AF-A0A1S3VXM9-F1
#
_entry.id   AF-A0A1S3VXM9-F1
#
_cell.length_a   1.000
_cell.length_b   1.000
_cell.length_c   1.000
_cell.angle_alpha   90.00
_cell.angle_beta   90.00
_cell.angle_gamma   90.00
#
_symmetry.space_group_name_H-M   'P 1'
#
loop_
_entity.id
_entity.type
_entity.pdbx_description
1 polymer ?
#
loop_
_entity_poly.entity_id
_entity_poly.type
_entity_poly.pdbx_seq_one_letter_code
_entity_poly.pdbx_strand_id
1 'polypeptide(L)'
;MYGLPKLHKPGKDIRPIINCRDCPFYKLSKWLLNRFKALEAYETRSVKNSIELAKTLENEEVQDDEVLVSFDVKSLFPSVPVDKALQLLSKWLKNSGLMKQKVKEFLRLTEICTSQTAFRFNNKMYRQVSGLFMGNPISPFLSDLFMSNLEIERIVFRPDMFLLWRRYVDDVLSKIKKGQQTLALEYLNHLEESIEFTIEEEKDQKLPFLDLLLDRSNNKIEFDIYRKPTDTGNYIKGNAHNPKVHKTAAFRSMAYRMMKIPLSDENRKREENNIISIAKKNHFQEEEIRQVINKVKRKVRMNNLTTLKGETKDK
;
A
#
# COMPACT_ATOMS: atom_id res chain seq x y z
N MET A 1 2.86 17.11 17.13
CA MET A 1 2.43 15.74 16.76
C MET A 1 0.93 15.64 16.90
N TYR A 2 0.26 14.88 16.04
CA TYR A 2 -1.15 14.50 16.21
C TYR A 2 -1.30 12.99 16.03
N GLY A 3 -2.41 12.42 16.51
CA GLY A 3 -2.70 11.00 16.40
C GLY A 3 -3.86 10.74 15.44
N LEU A 4 -3.71 9.75 14.57
CA LEU A 4 -4.83 9.21 13.80
C LEU A 4 -5.30 7.89 14.44
N PRO A 5 -6.58 7.77 14.85
CA PRO A 5 -7.07 6.52 15.43
C PRO A 5 -7.10 5.41 14.36
N LYS A 6 -6.68 4.20 14.74
CA LYS A 6 -6.81 3.01 13.87
C LYS A 6 -8.22 2.43 14.00
N LEU A 7 -9.21 3.09 13.39
CA LEU A 7 -10.64 2.75 13.50
C LEU A 7 -11.02 1.31 13.05
N HIS A 8 -10.12 0.61 12.36
CA HIS A 8 -10.34 -0.74 11.85
C HIS A 8 -9.72 -1.84 12.71
N LYS A 9 -9.00 -1.51 13.79
CA LYS A 9 -8.43 -2.49 14.74
C LYS A 9 -9.21 -2.40 16.07
N PRO A 10 -9.49 -3.53 16.74
CA PRO A 10 -10.08 -3.50 18.06
C PRO A 10 -9.12 -2.80 19.05
N GLY A 11 -9.66 -1.97 19.94
CA GLY A 11 -8.88 -1.24 20.95
C GLY A 11 -8.76 0.26 20.69
N LYS A 12 -7.71 0.87 21.26
CA LYS A 12 -7.44 2.33 21.24
C LYS A 12 -6.11 2.67 20.55
N ASP A 13 -5.75 1.90 19.54
CA ASP A 13 -4.51 2.13 18.80
C ASP A 13 -4.53 3.46 18.05
N ILE A 14 -3.41 4.18 18.13
CA ILE A 14 -3.21 5.47 17.48
C ILE A 14 -1.96 5.40 16.61
N ARG A 15 -2.03 5.97 15.41
CA ARG A 15 -0.87 6.23 14.55
C ARG A 15 -0.37 7.65 14.82
N PRO A 16 0.77 7.84 15.52
CA PRO A 16 1.33 9.16 15.74
C PRO A 16 1.91 9.69 14.42
N ILE A 17 1.63 10.95 14.10
CA ILE A 17 2.18 11.63 12.92
C ILE A 17 2.81 12.95 13.36
N ILE A 18 4.02 13.17 12.87
CA ILE A 18 4.71 14.45 13.03
C ILE A 18 4.26 15.35 11.88
N ASN A 19 3.60 16.46 12.20
CA ASN A 19 3.30 17.46 11.18
C ASN A 19 4.59 18.22 10.83
N CYS A 20 5.21 17.85 9.71
CA CYS A 20 6.45 18.46 9.27
C CYS A 20 6.28 19.51 8.18
N ARG A 21 5.04 19.92 7.85
CA ARG A 21 4.80 20.84 6.71
C ARG A 21 5.61 22.14 6.80
N ASP A 22 5.76 22.65 8.02
CA ASP A 22 6.44 23.92 8.31
C ASP A 22 7.86 23.70 8.84
N CYS A 23 8.37 22.47 8.82
CA CYS A 23 9.75 22.19 9.21
C CYS A 23 10.74 22.77 8.19
N PRO A 24 11.89 23.32 8.64
CA PRO A 24 12.90 23.90 7.74
C PRO A 24 13.39 22.96 6.63
N PHE A 25 13.46 21.65 6.92
CA PHE A 25 13.93 20.63 5.98
C PHE A 25 12.84 20.10 5.04
N TYR A 26 11.56 20.43 5.23
CA TYR A 26 10.46 19.80 4.48
C TYR A 26 10.56 20.01 2.96
N LYS A 27 10.86 21.25 2.54
CA LYS A 27 11.06 21.60 1.12
C LYS A 27 12.28 20.90 0.54
N LEU A 28 13.36 20.77 1.34
CA LEU A 28 14.56 20.05 0.96
C LEU A 28 14.27 18.55 0.77
N SER A 29 13.53 17.93 1.69
CA SER A 29 13.13 16.51 1.58
C SER A 29 12.29 16.25 0.32
N LYS A 30 11.35 17.14 -0.02
CA LYS A 30 10.59 17.06 -1.28
C LYS A 30 11.49 17.20 -2.50
N TRP A 31 12.41 18.15 -2.46
CA TRP A 31 13.35 18.36 -3.56
C TRP A 31 14.23 17.12 -3.77
N LEU A 32 14.80 16.54 -2.71
CA LEU A 32 15.58 15.31 -2.77
C LEU A 32 14.74 14.15 -3.31
N LEU A 33 13.51 13.95 -2.82
CA LEU A 33 12.61 12.92 -3.31
C LEU A 33 12.37 13.04 -4.83
N ASN A 34 12.15 14.26 -5.33
CA ASN A 34 11.96 14.50 -6.76
C ASN A 34 13.25 14.19 -7.55
N ARG A 35 14.43 14.50 -7.00
CA ARG A 35 15.71 14.12 -7.62
C ARG A 35 15.89 12.60 -7.66
N PHE A 36 15.53 11.89 -6.59
CA PHE A 36 15.66 10.45 -6.53
C PHE A 36 14.67 9.74 -7.46
N LYS A 37 13.43 10.20 -7.54
CA LYS A 37 12.42 9.67 -8.49
C LYS A 37 12.80 9.86 -9.96
N ALA A 38 13.69 10.81 -10.27
CA ALA A 38 14.18 11.03 -11.63
C ALA A 38 15.39 10.15 -12.01
N LEU A 39 15.92 9.37 -11.06
CA LEU A 39 16.98 8.39 -11.32
C LEU A 39 16.35 7.04 -11.72
N GLU A 40 17.20 6.12 -12.17
CA GLU A 40 16.80 4.77 -12.49
C GLU A 40 16.19 4.07 -11.26
N ALA A 41 15.06 3.39 -11.48
CA ALA A 41 14.39 2.64 -10.43
C ALA A 41 15.30 1.50 -9.92
N TYR A 42 15.27 1.26 -8.61
CA TYR A 42 15.84 0.04 -8.04
C TYR A 42 14.89 -1.14 -8.21
N GLU A 43 15.43 -2.36 -8.19
CA GLU A 43 14.61 -3.57 -8.17
C GLU A 43 13.76 -3.60 -6.90
N THR A 44 12.47 -3.91 -7.05
CA THR A 44 11.53 -3.99 -5.93
C THR A 44 10.45 -5.03 -6.21
N ARG A 45 9.92 -5.62 -5.14
CA ARG A 45 8.71 -6.46 -5.17
C ARG A 45 7.45 -5.69 -4.75
N SER A 46 7.56 -4.37 -4.65
CA SER A 46 6.47 -3.48 -4.29
C SER A 46 5.44 -3.35 -5.41
N VAL A 47 4.15 -3.33 -5.07
CA VAL A 47 3.03 -3.05 -5.98
C VAL A 47 2.43 -1.68 -5.64
N LYS A 48 1.95 -0.94 -6.65
CA LYS A 48 1.46 0.44 -6.44
C LYS A 48 0.04 0.50 -5.91
N ASN A 49 -0.76 -0.54 -6.14
CA ASN A 49 -2.16 -0.64 -5.73
C ASN A 49 -2.71 -2.04 -6.05
N SER A 50 -3.93 -2.29 -5.58
CA SER A 50 -4.65 -3.55 -5.76
C SER A 50 -4.95 -3.90 -7.22
N ILE A 51 -5.04 -2.92 -8.13
CA ILE A 51 -5.28 -3.18 -9.55
C ILE A 51 -4.03 -3.80 -10.19
N GLU A 52 -2.84 -3.29 -9.86
CA GLU A 52 -1.57 -3.87 -10.30
C GLU A 52 -1.35 -5.25 -9.69
N LEU A 53 -1.69 -5.42 -8.41
CA LEU A 53 -1.64 -6.71 -7.75
C LEU A 53 -2.54 -7.73 -8.45
N ALA A 54 -3.82 -7.41 -8.66
CA ALA A 54 -4.79 -8.34 -9.25
C ALA A 54 -4.38 -8.79 -10.65
N LYS A 55 -3.81 -7.88 -11.47
CA LYS A 55 -3.24 -8.24 -12.78
C LYS A 55 -2.05 -9.18 -12.67
N THR A 56 -1.23 -9.01 -11.65
CA THR A 56 -0.07 -9.88 -11.42
C THR A 56 -0.52 -11.27 -11.00
N LEU A 57 -1.63 -11.37 -10.27
CA LEU A 57 -2.19 -12.60 -9.73
C LEU A 57 -3.14 -13.33 -10.69
N GLU A 58 -3.56 -12.70 -11.79
CA GLU A 58 -4.61 -13.24 -12.70
C GLU A 58 -4.26 -14.61 -13.29
N ASN A 59 -2.96 -14.89 -13.48
CA ASN A 59 -2.45 -16.17 -13.96
C ASN A 59 -1.69 -16.96 -12.88
N GLU A 60 -1.73 -16.51 -11.63
CA GLU A 60 -1.08 -17.23 -10.54
C GLU A 60 -1.93 -18.42 -10.12
N GLU A 61 -1.29 -19.58 -10.09
CA GLU A 61 -1.89 -20.80 -9.57
C GLU A 61 -1.43 -21.05 -8.13
N VAL A 62 -2.32 -21.59 -7.31
CA VAL A 62 -2.04 -21.98 -5.93
C VAL A 62 -2.36 -23.46 -5.79
N GLN A 63 -1.32 -24.28 -5.69
CA GLN A 63 -1.43 -25.73 -5.63
C GLN A 63 -2.03 -26.21 -4.31
N ASP A 64 -2.44 -27.48 -4.24
CA ASP A 64 -3.06 -28.06 -3.05
C ASP A 64 -2.13 -28.17 -1.84
N ASP A 65 -0.80 -28.15 -2.05
CA ASP A 65 0.21 -28.10 -0.99
C ASP A 65 0.68 -26.67 -0.69
N GLU A 66 0.03 -25.65 -1.25
CA GLU A 66 0.35 -24.23 -1.11
C GLU A 66 -0.76 -23.44 -0.41
N VAL A 67 -0.37 -22.33 0.20
CA VAL A 67 -1.28 -21.45 0.96
C VAL A 67 -0.89 -19.99 0.72
N LEU A 68 -1.89 -19.12 0.64
CA LEU A 68 -1.67 -17.68 0.64
C LEU A 68 -1.57 -17.16 2.08
N VAL A 69 -0.61 -16.27 2.31
CA VAL A 69 -0.41 -15.60 3.60
C VAL A 69 -0.20 -14.12 3.38
N SER A 70 -0.68 -13.33 4.34
CA SER A 70 -0.43 -11.89 4.41
C SER A 70 0.49 -11.62 5.57
N PHE A 71 1.70 -11.13 5.30
CA PHE A 71 2.57 -10.59 6.34
C PHE A 71 2.33 -9.08 6.52
N ASP A 72 2.40 -8.57 7.74
CA ASP A 72 2.33 -7.12 8.05
C ASP A 72 3.54 -6.72 8.89
N VAL A 73 4.27 -5.68 8.45
CA VAL A 73 5.41 -5.13 9.19
C VAL A 73 4.92 -4.21 10.30
N LYS A 74 5.16 -4.58 11.55
CA LYS A 74 4.80 -3.76 12.70
C LYS A 74 5.57 -2.44 12.68
N SER A 75 4.80 -1.34 12.60
CA SER A 75 5.32 0.02 12.71
C SER A 75 6.48 0.32 11.75
N LEU A 76 6.37 -0.11 10.48
CA LEU A 76 7.42 -0.04 9.46
C LEU A 76 8.35 1.19 9.56
N PHE A 77 7.80 2.41 9.55
CA PHE A 77 8.62 3.64 9.57
C PHE A 77 9.54 3.75 10.80
N PRO A 78 9.02 3.74 12.05
CA PRO A 78 9.85 3.66 13.26
C PRO A 78 10.82 2.47 13.32
N SER A 79 10.53 1.39 12.60
CA SER A 79 11.28 0.14 12.63
C SER A 79 12.47 0.12 11.66
N VAL A 80 12.50 0.99 10.64
CA VAL A 80 13.60 1.02 9.65
C VAL A 80 14.89 1.65 10.23
N PRO A 81 16.03 0.94 10.25
CA PRO A 81 17.31 1.51 10.70
C PRO A 81 17.80 2.59 9.73
N VAL A 82 17.84 3.85 10.20
CA VAL A 82 18.17 5.01 9.35
C VAL A 82 19.58 4.89 8.77
N ASP A 83 20.56 4.45 9.56
CA ASP A 83 21.95 4.32 9.10
C ASP A 83 22.08 3.29 7.97
N LYS A 84 21.42 2.12 8.10
CA LYS A 84 21.39 1.10 7.03
C LYS A 84 20.69 1.65 5.78
N ALA A 85 19.56 2.35 5.95
CA ALA A 85 18.87 2.98 4.82
C ALA A 85 19.73 4.03 4.10
N LEU A 86 20.52 4.83 4.83
CA LEU A 86 21.47 5.79 4.25
C LEU A 86 22.64 5.11 3.53
N GLN A 87 23.15 3.99 4.06
CA GLN A 87 24.17 3.19 3.39
C GLN A 87 23.65 2.60 2.07
N LEU A 88 22.42 2.07 2.07
CA LEU A 88 21.75 1.58 0.85
C LEU A 88 21.51 2.71 -0.16
N LEU A 89 21.06 3.88 0.31
CA LEU A 89 20.94 5.07 -0.52
C LEU A 89 22.28 5.41 -1.17
N SER A 90 23.39 5.34 -0.42
CA SER A 90 24.72 5.60 -0.98
C SER A 90 25.08 4.61 -2.09
N LYS A 91 24.81 3.33 -1.88
CA LYS A 91 25.08 2.26 -2.85
C LYS A 91 24.25 2.47 -4.11
N TRP A 92 22.95 2.68 -3.97
CA TRP A 92 22.05 2.92 -5.09
C TRP A 92 22.44 4.18 -5.88
N LEU A 93 22.69 5.32 -5.22
CA LEU A 93 23.08 6.56 -5.91
C LEU A 93 24.39 6.41 -6.72
N LYS A 94 25.36 5.64 -6.22
CA LYS A 94 26.60 5.32 -6.96
C LYS A 94 26.30 4.48 -8.20
N ASN A 95 25.45 3.47 -8.05
CA ASN A 95 25.05 2.57 -9.14
C ASN A 95 24.22 3.31 -10.21
N SER A 96 23.48 4.36 -9.84
CA SER A 96 22.77 5.23 -10.80
C SER A 96 23.69 6.17 -11.60
N GLY A 97 25.01 5.97 -11.58
CA GLY A 97 25.98 6.73 -12.38
C GLY A 97 26.25 8.16 -11.89
N LEU A 98 25.86 8.52 -10.66
CA LEU A 98 26.14 9.85 -10.12
C LEU A 98 27.61 9.99 -9.72
N MET A 99 28.17 11.17 -10.00
CA MET A 99 29.52 11.53 -9.55
C MET A 99 29.65 11.44 -8.02
N LYS A 100 30.78 10.92 -7.54
CA LYS A 100 31.09 10.72 -6.11
C LYS A 100 30.78 11.94 -5.23
N GLN A 101 31.07 13.15 -5.73
CA GLN A 101 30.80 14.39 -4.99
C GLN A 101 29.30 14.63 -4.79
N LYS A 102 28.50 14.45 -5.85
CA LYS A 102 27.05 14.61 -5.81
C LYS A 102 26.38 13.56 -4.91
N VAL A 103 26.90 12.33 -4.90
CA VAL A 103 26.46 11.28 -3.96
C VAL A 103 26.68 11.72 -2.51
N LYS A 104 27.88 12.25 -2.18
CA LYS A 104 28.18 12.75 -0.83
C LYS A 104 27.23 13.88 -0.41
N GLU A 105 26.96 14.82 -1.31
CA GLU A 105 26.04 15.93 -1.04
C GLU A 105 24.61 15.45 -0.81
N PHE A 106 24.10 14.56 -1.66
CA PHE A 106 22.76 14.00 -1.49
C PHE A 106 22.63 13.20 -0.19
N LEU A 107 23.64 12.41 0.17
CA LEU A 107 23.65 11.70 1.44
C LEU A 107 23.62 12.65 2.63
N ARG A 108 24.48 13.66 2.65
CA ARG A 108 24.53 14.66 3.72
C ARG A 108 23.20 15.39 3.86
N LEU A 109 22.57 15.78 2.75
CA LEU A 109 21.27 16.45 2.78
C LEU A 109 20.16 15.51 3.27
N THR A 110 20.18 14.23 2.89
CA THR A 110 19.22 13.23 3.39
C THR A 110 19.43 12.93 4.88
N GLU A 111 20.67 12.83 5.34
CA GLU A 111 21.03 12.67 6.76
C GLU A 111 20.50 13.86 7.58
N ILE A 112 20.68 15.09 7.08
CA ILE A 112 20.06 16.27 7.69
C ILE A 112 18.54 16.10 7.73
N CYS A 113 17.90 15.71 6.63
CA CYS A 113 16.44 15.53 6.61
C CYS A 113 15.92 14.46 7.57
N THR A 114 16.71 13.44 7.88
CA THR A 114 16.30 12.28 8.70
C THR A 114 16.69 12.41 10.17
N SER A 115 17.74 13.18 10.48
CA SER A 115 18.19 13.47 11.85
C SER A 115 17.33 14.50 12.60
N GLN A 116 16.55 15.32 11.88
CA GLN A 116 15.68 16.33 12.49
C GLN A 116 14.38 15.72 13.05
N THR A 117 14.50 14.96 14.14
CA THR A 117 13.41 14.20 14.74
C THR A 117 12.77 14.86 15.97
N ALA A 118 13.05 16.14 16.22
CA ALA A 118 12.48 16.87 17.34
C ALA A 118 11.04 17.32 17.05
N PHE A 119 10.12 17.08 17.99
CA PHE A 119 8.72 17.49 17.87
C PHE A 119 8.10 17.85 19.22
N ARG A 120 7.03 18.64 19.18
CA ARG A 120 6.26 19.05 20.37
C ARG A 120 4.97 18.22 20.51
N PHE A 121 4.69 17.78 21.74
CA PHE A 121 3.43 17.14 22.13
C PHE A 121 3.08 17.51 23.59
N ASN A 122 1.84 17.91 23.86
CA ASN A 122 1.40 18.40 25.18
C ASN A 122 2.38 19.38 25.84
N ASN A 123 2.82 20.38 25.08
CA ASN A 123 3.80 21.41 25.48
C ASN A 123 5.18 20.89 25.91
N LYS A 124 5.47 19.60 25.71
CA LYS A 124 6.79 19.00 25.95
C LYS A 124 7.49 18.72 24.62
N MET A 125 8.80 18.89 24.61
CA MET A 125 9.65 18.55 23.48
C MET A 125 10.09 17.09 23.58
N TYR A 126 10.01 16.38 22.47
CA TYR A 126 10.43 14.99 22.31
C TYR A 126 11.37 14.89 21.12
N ARG A 127 12.21 13.86 21.12
CA ARG A 127 13.05 13.49 19.99
C ARG A 127 12.83 12.02 19.69
N GLN A 128 12.53 11.68 18.44
CA GLN A 128 12.47 10.28 18.04
C GLN A 128 13.88 9.70 18.05
N VAL A 129 14.08 8.61 18.79
CA VAL A 129 15.39 8.01 19.04
C VAL A 129 15.83 7.03 17.96
N SER A 130 14.87 6.44 17.23
CA SER A 130 15.14 5.45 16.20
C SER A 130 14.08 5.52 15.10
N GLY A 131 14.43 5.03 13.92
CA GLY A 131 13.51 4.90 12.82
C GLY A 131 13.29 6.15 11.99
N LEU A 132 12.62 5.95 10.87
CA LEU A 132 12.04 7.01 10.08
C LEU A 132 10.76 7.52 10.76
N PHE A 133 10.45 8.80 10.61
CA PHE A 133 9.23 9.36 11.18
C PHE A 133 8.19 9.67 10.11
N MET A 134 6.93 9.34 10.43
CA MET A 134 5.80 9.64 9.57
C MET A 134 5.56 11.15 9.51
N GLY A 135 5.53 11.70 8.29
CA GLY A 135 5.38 13.13 8.03
C GLY A 135 6.54 13.74 7.24
N ASN A 136 7.70 13.08 7.24
CA ASN A 136 8.82 13.45 6.37
C ASN A 136 8.56 12.98 4.93
N PRO A 137 8.65 13.86 3.92
CA PRO A 137 8.49 13.48 2.52
C PRO A 137 9.44 12.38 2.04
N ILE A 138 10.67 12.29 2.57
CA ILE A 138 11.67 11.31 2.08
C ILE A 138 11.56 9.94 2.74
N SER A 139 10.89 9.84 3.90
CA SER A 139 10.80 8.59 4.65
C SER A 139 10.16 7.43 3.86
N PRO A 140 9.05 7.61 3.12
CA PRO A 140 8.49 6.54 2.27
C PRO A 140 9.47 5.96 1.25
N PHE A 141 10.33 6.81 0.68
CA PHE A 141 11.34 6.36 -0.27
C PHE A 141 12.43 5.55 0.43
N LEU A 142 12.93 6.03 1.58
CA LEU A 142 13.97 5.33 2.33
C LEU A 142 13.48 4.00 2.91
N SER A 143 12.25 3.95 3.41
CA SER A 143 11.65 2.70 3.88
C SER A 143 11.47 1.70 2.74
N ASP A 144 11.02 2.16 1.58
CA ASP A 144 10.83 1.28 0.43
C ASP A 144 12.15 0.80 -0.17
N LEU A 145 13.17 1.64 -0.23
CA LEU A 145 14.52 1.25 -0.64
C LEU A 145 15.10 0.19 0.32
N PHE A 146 14.97 0.41 1.63
CA PHE A 146 15.43 -0.54 2.64
C PHE A 146 14.72 -1.89 2.53
N MET A 147 13.38 -1.88 2.49
CA MET A 147 12.59 -3.10 2.37
C MET A 147 12.86 -3.82 1.05
N SER A 148 12.95 -3.08 -0.06
CA SER A 148 13.27 -3.68 -1.36
C SER A 148 14.62 -4.38 -1.35
N ASN A 149 15.65 -3.78 -0.76
CA ASN A 149 16.95 -4.44 -0.64
C ASN A 149 16.86 -5.71 0.23
N LEU A 150 16.16 -5.65 1.37
CA LEU A 150 15.96 -6.82 2.25
C LEU A 150 15.27 -7.97 1.49
N GLU A 151 14.23 -7.65 0.73
CA GLU A 151 13.45 -8.60 -0.06
C GLU A 151 14.27 -9.24 -1.17
N ILE A 152 15.00 -8.43 -1.94
CA ILE A 152 15.83 -8.96 -3.02
C ILE A 152 16.95 -9.83 -2.45
N GLU A 153 17.66 -9.38 -1.42
CA GLU A 153 18.82 -10.12 -0.90
C GLU A 153 18.44 -11.37 -0.08
N ARG A 154 17.29 -11.38 0.61
CA ARG A 154 16.96 -12.44 1.59
C ARG A 154 15.74 -13.28 1.25
N ILE A 155 14.85 -12.80 0.37
CA ILE A 155 13.57 -13.45 0.10
C ILE A 155 13.53 -14.01 -1.32
N VAL A 156 13.92 -13.22 -2.33
CA VAL A 156 13.93 -13.67 -3.74
C VAL A 156 14.83 -14.88 -3.95
N PHE A 157 15.91 -15.00 -3.17
CA PHE A 157 16.81 -16.16 -3.21
C PHE A 157 16.37 -17.33 -2.32
N ARG A 158 15.14 -17.32 -1.81
CA ARG A 158 14.51 -18.41 -1.05
C ARG A 158 13.21 -18.91 -1.70
N PRO A 159 13.24 -19.33 -2.98
CA PRO A 159 12.06 -19.86 -3.66
C PRO A 159 11.56 -21.19 -3.05
N ASP A 160 12.39 -21.86 -2.25
CA ASP A 160 12.01 -23.02 -1.45
C ASP A 160 10.99 -22.67 -0.34
N MET A 161 10.98 -21.41 0.12
CA MET A 161 10.13 -20.93 1.19
C MET A 161 9.06 -19.97 0.70
N PHE A 162 9.42 -19.02 -0.18
CA PHE A 162 8.53 -17.99 -0.71
C PHE A 162 8.37 -18.13 -2.22
N LEU A 163 7.24 -18.70 -2.65
CA LEU A 163 6.92 -18.95 -4.06
C LEU A 163 6.41 -17.69 -4.77
N LEU A 164 5.82 -16.78 -4.02
CA LEU A 164 5.38 -15.45 -4.47
C LEU A 164 5.71 -14.43 -3.38
N TRP A 165 6.07 -13.22 -3.77
CA TRP A 165 6.26 -12.10 -2.85
C TRP A 165 5.84 -10.78 -3.50
N ARG A 166 4.82 -10.12 -2.94
CA ARG A 166 4.33 -8.80 -3.39
C ARG A 166 4.02 -7.91 -2.19
N ARG A 167 4.72 -6.79 -2.08
CA ARG A 167 4.55 -5.85 -0.95
C ARG A 167 3.76 -4.62 -1.35
N TYR A 168 2.87 -4.14 -0.50
CA TYR A 168 2.26 -2.82 -0.57
C TYR A 168 2.56 -2.09 0.73
N VAL A 169 3.56 -1.19 0.69
CA VAL A 169 4.04 -0.46 1.89
C VAL A 169 4.45 -1.44 3.00
N ASP A 170 3.62 -1.65 4.02
CA ASP A 170 3.79 -2.53 5.18
C ASP A 170 3.15 -3.91 5.03
N ASP A 171 2.13 -4.05 4.17
CA ASP A 171 1.44 -5.31 3.89
C ASP A 171 2.19 -6.12 2.81
N VAL A 172 2.33 -7.43 2.99
CA VAL A 172 3.00 -8.33 2.03
C VAL A 172 2.11 -9.54 1.75
N LEU A 173 1.79 -9.77 0.49
CA LEU A 173 1.19 -11.01 0.03
C LEU A 173 2.29 -12.01 -0.34
N SER A 174 2.19 -13.23 0.17
CA SER A 174 3.08 -14.33 -0.19
C SER A 174 2.31 -15.64 -0.41
N LYS A 175 2.93 -16.52 -1.21
CA LYS A 175 2.51 -17.90 -1.44
C LYS A 175 3.62 -18.80 -0.89
N ILE A 176 3.28 -19.70 0.04
CA ILE A 176 4.24 -20.59 0.71
C ILE A 176 3.67 -22.01 0.79
N LYS A 177 4.49 -23.00 1.15
CA LYS A 177 4.02 -24.38 1.36
C LYS A 177 3.22 -24.51 2.65
N LYS A 178 2.15 -25.31 2.62
CA LYS A 178 1.33 -25.63 3.80
C LYS A 178 2.20 -26.27 4.88
N GLY A 179 2.03 -25.82 6.11
CA GLY A 179 2.81 -26.24 7.28
C GLY A 179 4.10 -25.44 7.50
N GLN A 180 4.49 -24.54 6.59
CA GLN A 180 5.70 -23.72 6.74
C GLN A 180 5.43 -22.30 7.26
N GLN A 181 4.18 -21.95 7.58
CA GLN A 181 3.80 -20.59 8.01
C GLN A 181 4.63 -20.07 9.19
N THR A 182 4.75 -20.87 10.27
CA THR A 182 5.53 -20.50 11.46
C THR A 182 7.00 -20.34 11.13
N LEU A 183 7.59 -21.29 10.39
CA LEU A 183 9.00 -21.24 9.98
C LEU A 183 9.30 -20.03 9.10
N ALA A 184 8.39 -19.69 8.18
CA ALA A 184 8.52 -18.51 7.32
C ALA A 184 8.47 -17.22 8.15
N LEU A 185 7.54 -17.12 9.10
CA LEU A 185 7.44 -15.97 10.00
C LEU A 185 8.70 -15.82 10.87
N GLU A 186 9.16 -16.93 11.47
CA GLU A 186 10.39 -16.95 12.25
C GLU A 186 11.57 -16.50 11.40
N TYR A 187 11.74 -17.07 10.20
CA TYR A 187 12.81 -16.67 9.28
C TYR A 187 12.79 -15.16 9.01
N LEU A 188 11.64 -14.58 8.67
CA LEU A 188 11.49 -13.15 8.43
C LEU A 188 11.89 -12.30 9.65
N ASN A 189 11.47 -12.71 10.84
CA ASN A 189 11.78 -12.01 12.09
C ASN A 189 13.24 -12.13 12.55
N HIS A 190 14.01 -13.05 11.95
CA HIS A 190 15.46 -13.12 12.17
C HIS A 190 16.29 -12.33 11.15
N LEU A 191 15.67 -11.78 10.10
CA LEU A 191 16.41 -11.07 9.04
C LEU A 191 16.97 -9.73 9.50
N GLU A 192 16.20 -8.99 10.28
CA GLU A 192 16.56 -7.68 10.81
C GLU A 192 15.90 -7.47 12.17
N GLU A 193 16.72 -7.29 13.22
CA GLU A 193 16.26 -7.18 14.61
C GLU A 193 15.20 -6.10 14.84
N SER A 194 15.27 -5.00 14.10
CA SER A 194 14.34 -3.89 14.24
C SER A 194 13.04 -4.08 13.46
N ILE A 195 12.95 -5.05 12.56
CA ILE A 195 11.79 -5.31 11.70
C ILE A 195 11.05 -6.53 12.20
N GLU A 196 9.83 -6.32 12.67
CA GLU A 196 8.96 -7.40 13.13
C GLU A 196 7.79 -7.57 12.16
N PHE A 197 7.65 -8.78 11.63
CA PHE A 197 6.53 -9.23 10.84
C PHE A 197 5.49 -9.93 11.71
N THR A 198 4.23 -9.79 11.31
CA THR A 198 3.11 -10.64 11.73
C THR A 198 2.59 -11.41 10.54
N ILE A 199 1.79 -12.45 10.77
CA ILE A 199 1.17 -13.26 9.72
C ILE A 199 -0.35 -13.34 9.92
N GLU A 200 -1.08 -13.19 8.83
CA GLU A 200 -2.48 -13.55 8.68
C GLU A 200 -2.59 -14.66 7.63
N GLU A 201 -3.16 -15.78 8.03
CA GLU A 201 -3.32 -16.96 7.18
C GLU A 201 -4.70 -16.96 6.52
N GLU A 202 -4.79 -17.54 5.32
CA GLU A 202 -6.08 -17.73 4.65
C GLU A 202 -7.03 -18.59 5.51
N LYS A 203 -8.32 -18.25 5.47
CA LYS A 203 -9.40 -19.01 6.13
C LYS A 203 -10.41 -19.41 5.08
N ASP A 204 -10.79 -20.68 5.09
CA ASP A 204 -11.71 -21.24 4.08
C ASP A 204 -11.25 -20.95 2.64
N GLN A 205 -9.93 -21.02 2.40
CA GLN A 205 -9.29 -20.70 1.11
C GLN A 205 -9.41 -19.23 0.68
N LYS A 206 -9.72 -18.33 1.62
CA LYS A 206 -9.89 -16.90 1.37
C LYS A 206 -8.93 -16.08 2.20
N LEU A 207 -8.27 -15.13 1.56
CA LEU A 207 -7.36 -14.20 2.21
C LEU A 207 -7.74 -12.75 1.84
N PRO A 208 -8.14 -11.94 2.84
CA PRO A 208 -8.22 -10.50 2.65
C PRO A 208 -6.83 -9.91 2.42
N PHE A 209 -6.64 -9.13 1.35
CA PHE A 209 -5.41 -8.38 1.12
C PHE A 209 -5.72 -7.03 0.46
N LEU A 210 -5.24 -5.93 1.06
CA LEU A 210 -5.64 -4.57 0.70
C LEU A 210 -7.18 -4.37 0.75
N ASP A 211 -7.79 -4.13 -0.40
CA ASP A 211 -9.25 -4.01 -0.59
C ASP A 211 -9.83 -5.14 -1.45
N LEU A 212 -9.09 -6.26 -1.56
CA LEU A 212 -9.49 -7.47 -2.27
C LEU A 212 -9.68 -8.63 -1.29
N LEU A 213 -10.60 -9.53 -1.64
CA LEU A 213 -10.68 -10.86 -1.08
C LEU A 213 -10.14 -11.80 -2.17
N LEU A 214 -9.01 -12.44 -1.89
CA LEU A 214 -8.44 -13.46 -2.74
C LEU A 214 -9.11 -14.78 -2.39
N ASP A 215 -9.86 -15.35 -3.31
CA ASP A 215 -10.60 -16.61 -3.15
C ASP A 215 -9.93 -17.68 -4.00
N ARG A 216 -9.34 -18.69 -3.36
CA ARG A 216 -8.68 -19.79 -4.07
C ARG A 216 -9.74 -20.80 -4.50
N SER A 217 -10.03 -20.84 -5.81
CA SER A 217 -10.95 -21.79 -6.43
C SER A 217 -10.26 -22.52 -7.59
N ASN A 218 -10.34 -23.85 -7.62
CA ASN A 218 -9.76 -24.68 -8.69
C ASN A 218 -8.28 -24.35 -9.01
N ASN A 219 -7.44 -24.21 -7.98
CA ASN A 219 -6.04 -23.79 -8.06
C ASN A 219 -5.79 -22.42 -8.69
N LYS A 220 -6.81 -21.58 -8.88
CA LYS A 220 -6.70 -20.20 -9.35
C LYS A 220 -7.14 -19.22 -8.27
N ILE A 221 -6.75 -17.97 -8.44
CA ILE A 221 -7.16 -16.87 -7.57
C ILE A 221 -8.32 -16.13 -8.23
N GLU A 222 -9.51 -16.27 -7.67
CA GLU A 222 -10.64 -15.39 -7.95
C GLU A 222 -10.59 -14.15 -7.04
N PHE A 223 -11.11 -13.03 -7.55
CA PHE A 223 -11.15 -11.78 -6.81
C PHE A 223 -12.59 -11.43 -6.42
N ASP A 224 -12.77 -10.97 -5.19
CA ASP A 224 -13.93 -10.21 -4.73
C ASP A 224 -13.46 -8.91 -4.05
N ILE A 225 -14.38 -7.97 -3.81
CA ILE A 225 -14.09 -6.70 -3.15
C ILE A 225 -14.25 -6.87 -1.64
N TYR A 226 -13.13 -6.81 -0.92
CA TYR A 226 -13.15 -6.93 0.53
C TYR A 226 -13.55 -5.62 1.20
N ARG A 227 -14.44 -5.72 2.19
CA ARG A 227 -14.82 -4.65 3.10
C ARG A 227 -14.62 -5.15 4.52
N LYS A 228 -13.87 -4.40 5.32
CA LYS A 228 -13.61 -4.77 6.71
C LYS A 228 -14.94 -4.85 7.49
N PRO A 229 -15.06 -5.70 8.52
CA PRO A 229 -16.27 -5.79 9.34
C PRO A 229 -16.68 -4.45 9.99
N THR A 230 -15.72 -3.54 10.17
CA THR A 230 -15.95 -2.18 10.69
C THR A 230 -16.48 -1.20 9.64
N ASP A 231 -16.59 -1.57 8.36
CA ASP A 231 -17.17 -0.72 7.32
C ASP A 231 -18.68 -0.61 7.55
N THR A 232 -19.10 0.54 8.09
CA THR A 232 -20.52 0.80 8.35
C THR A 232 -21.30 1.11 7.07
N GLY A 233 -20.64 1.30 5.93
CA GLY A 233 -21.26 1.75 4.69
C GLY A 233 -21.88 3.14 4.79
N ASN A 234 -21.36 4.01 5.65
CA ASN A 234 -21.86 5.37 5.84
C ASN A 234 -21.06 6.35 4.97
N TYR A 235 -21.73 7.04 4.06
CA TYR A 235 -21.17 8.01 3.14
C TYR A 235 -21.94 9.33 3.23
N ILE A 236 -21.52 10.35 2.48
CA ILE A 236 -22.28 11.61 2.43
C ILE A 236 -23.68 11.32 1.90
N LYS A 237 -24.70 11.61 2.70
CA LYS A 237 -26.10 11.30 2.38
C LYS A 237 -26.54 12.00 1.09
N GLY A 238 -27.39 11.34 0.31
CA GLY A 238 -27.94 11.87 -0.94
C GLY A 238 -28.73 13.16 -0.75
N ASN A 239 -29.41 13.31 0.38
CA ASN A 239 -30.16 14.51 0.77
C ASN A 239 -29.32 15.59 1.46
N ALA A 240 -28.01 15.38 1.68
CA ALA A 240 -27.16 16.39 2.28
C ALA A 240 -26.95 17.59 1.32
N HIS A 241 -26.78 18.79 1.90
CA HIS A 241 -26.51 20.04 1.18
C HIS A 241 -25.03 20.16 0.76
N ASN A 242 -24.51 19.11 0.14
CA ASN A 242 -23.16 19.07 -0.43
C ASN A 242 -23.26 19.00 -1.97
N PRO A 243 -22.26 19.53 -2.70
CA PRO A 243 -22.19 19.39 -4.14
C PRO A 243 -22.30 17.92 -4.58
N LYS A 244 -23.09 17.66 -5.63
CA LYS A 244 -23.35 16.31 -6.17
C LYS A 244 -22.07 15.54 -6.45
N VAL A 245 -21.01 16.22 -6.88
CA VAL A 245 -19.70 15.63 -7.15
C VAL A 245 -19.12 14.93 -5.92
N HIS A 246 -19.17 15.55 -4.74
CA HIS A 246 -18.65 14.96 -3.50
C HIS A 246 -19.53 13.82 -3.01
N LYS A 247 -20.85 14.00 -3.06
CA LYS A 247 -21.83 12.97 -2.67
C LYS A 247 -21.66 11.65 -3.44
N THR A 248 -21.40 11.76 -4.73
CA THR A 248 -21.26 10.60 -5.63
C THR A 248 -19.81 10.11 -5.80
N ALA A 249 -18.82 10.76 -5.17
CA ALA A 249 -17.41 10.44 -5.34
C ALA A 249 -17.06 9.01 -4.87
N ALA A 250 -17.58 8.60 -3.71
CA ALA A 250 -17.36 7.26 -3.18
C ALA A 250 -17.92 6.18 -4.12
N PHE A 251 -19.16 6.33 -4.59
CA PHE A 251 -19.79 5.39 -5.52
C PHE A 251 -19.08 5.35 -6.88
N ARG A 252 -18.58 6.49 -7.38
CA ARG A 252 -17.72 6.51 -8.58
C ARG A 252 -16.44 5.71 -8.35
N SER A 253 -15.81 5.84 -7.18
CA SER A 253 -14.58 5.10 -6.84
C SER A 253 -14.85 3.60 -6.73
N MET A 254 -15.94 3.18 -6.06
CA MET A 254 -16.35 1.78 -5.98
C MET A 254 -16.64 1.19 -7.36
N ALA A 255 -17.43 1.89 -8.19
CA ALA A 255 -17.73 1.46 -9.55
C ALA A 255 -16.47 1.38 -10.41
N TYR A 256 -15.52 2.31 -10.23
CA TYR A 256 -14.25 2.29 -10.95
C TYR A 256 -13.41 1.07 -10.57
N ARG A 257 -13.33 0.77 -9.27
CA ARG A 257 -12.63 -0.42 -8.76
C ARG A 257 -13.27 -1.71 -9.28
N MET A 258 -14.59 -1.85 -9.16
CA MET A 258 -15.36 -3.00 -9.69
C MET A 258 -15.08 -3.25 -11.18
N MET A 259 -14.85 -2.19 -11.97
CA MET A 259 -14.55 -2.30 -13.40
C MET A 259 -13.06 -2.54 -13.72
N LYS A 260 -12.15 -2.28 -12.78
CA LYS A 260 -10.70 -2.39 -12.97
C LYS A 260 -10.11 -3.67 -12.41
N ILE A 261 -10.72 -4.22 -11.37
CA ILE A 261 -10.37 -5.54 -10.83
C ILE A 261 -10.98 -6.61 -11.74
N PRO A 262 -10.24 -7.68 -12.09
CA PRO A 262 -10.74 -8.80 -12.89
C PRO A 262 -11.70 -9.69 -12.08
N LEU A 263 -12.86 -9.13 -11.73
CA LEU A 263 -13.95 -9.87 -11.08
C LEU A 263 -14.64 -10.78 -12.10
N SER A 264 -15.01 -11.99 -11.66
CA SER A 264 -15.94 -12.86 -12.37
C SER A 264 -17.29 -12.15 -12.60
N ASP A 265 -18.06 -12.60 -13.58
CA ASP A 265 -19.36 -11.98 -13.87
C ASP A 265 -20.32 -12.05 -12.67
N GLU A 266 -20.23 -13.12 -11.88
CA GLU A 266 -21.02 -13.27 -10.67
C GLU A 266 -20.57 -12.28 -9.58
N ASN A 267 -19.27 -12.24 -9.26
CA ASN A 267 -18.73 -11.33 -8.24
C ASN A 267 -18.94 -9.86 -8.63
N ARG A 268 -18.87 -9.54 -9.93
CA ARG A 268 -19.17 -8.20 -10.44
C ARG A 268 -20.63 -7.82 -10.25
N LYS A 269 -21.58 -8.72 -10.54
CA LYS A 269 -23.02 -8.48 -10.29
C LYS A 269 -23.30 -8.32 -8.80
N ARG A 270 -22.67 -9.15 -7.96
CA ARG A 270 -22.76 -9.06 -6.50
C ARG A 270 -22.25 -7.70 -6.00
N GLU A 271 -21.09 -7.25 -6.50
CA GLU A 271 -20.53 -5.94 -6.14
C GLU A 271 -21.40 -4.78 -6.63
N GLU A 272 -21.97 -4.86 -7.83
CA GLU A 272 -22.90 -3.84 -8.34
C GLU A 272 -24.15 -3.72 -7.44
N ASN A 273 -24.72 -4.85 -7.03
CA ASN A 273 -25.85 -4.88 -6.10
C ASN A 273 -25.47 -4.33 -4.72
N ASN A 274 -24.27 -4.64 -4.23
CA ASN A 274 -23.75 -4.10 -2.97
C ASN A 274 -23.60 -2.58 -3.03
N ILE A 275 -23.04 -2.03 -4.12
CA ILE A 275 -22.91 -0.58 -4.34
C ILE A 275 -24.29 0.09 -4.30
N ILE A 276 -25.29 -0.48 -4.97
CA ILE A 276 -26.66 0.03 -4.99
C ILE A 276 -27.29 -0.01 -3.59
N SER A 277 -27.12 -1.12 -2.87
CA SER A 277 -27.63 -1.29 -1.50
C SER A 277 -27.03 -0.25 -0.55
N ILE A 278 -25.71 -0.06 -0.59
CA ILE A 278 -25.02 0.97 0.19
C ILE A 278 -25.55 2.36 -0.17
N ALA A 279 -25.79 2.64 -1.46
CA ALA A 279 -26.30 3.94 -1.86
C ALA A 279 -27.73 4.20 -1.38
N LYS A 280 -28.61 3.19 -1.43
CA LYS A 280 -29.96 3.26 -0.86
C LYS A 280 -29.93 3.55 0.64
N LYS A 281 -29.05 2.86 1.38
CA LYS A 281 -28.81 3.12 2.82
C LYS A 281 -28.42 4.59 3.08
N ASN A 282 -27.73 5.23 2.14
CA ASN A 282 -27.32 6.63 2.21
C ASN A 282 -28.31 7.61 1.54
N HIS A 283 -29.56 7.21 1.34
CA HIS A 283 -30.64 8.05 0.79
C HIS A 283 -30.41 8.52 -0.65
N PHE A 284 -29.68 7.75 -1.46
CA PHE A 284 -29.63 7.97 -2.91
C PHE A 284 -30.75 7.21 -3.62
N GLN A 285 -31.24 7.80 -4.71
CA GLN A 285 -32.13 7.10 -5.63
C GLN A 285 -31.32 6.08 -6.44
N GLU A 286 -31.88 4.89 -6.65
CA GLU A 286 -31.20 3.81 -7.37
C GLU A 286 -30.78 4.23 -8.78
N GLU A 287 -31.67 4.91 -9.50
CA GLU A 287 -31.44 5.39 -10.86
C GLU A 287 -30.24 6.36 -10.93
N GLU A 288 -30.07 7.23 -9.94
CA GLU A 288 -28.93 8.14 -9.86
C GLU A 288 -27.60 7.36 -9.81
N ILE A 289 -27.58 6.25 -9.07
CA ILE A 289 -26.38 5.45 -8.85
C ILE A 289 -26.12 4.54 -10.05
N ARG A 290 -27.17 3.98 -10.66
CA ARG A 290 -27.05 3.26 -11.94
C ARG A 290 -26.45 4.15 -13.03
N GLN A 291 -26.86 5.42 -13.11
CA GLN A 291 -26.24 6.38 -14.03
C GLN A 291 -24.77 6.64 -13.71
N VAL A 292 -24.38 6.70 -12.44
CA VAL A 292 -22.98 6.82 -12.02
C VAL A 292 -22.18 5.60 -12.48
N ILE A 293 -22.68 4.40 -12.21
CA ILE A 293 -22.05 3.14 -12.61
C ILE A 293 -21.91 3.06 -14.14
N ASN A 294 -22.97 3.37 -14.88
CA ASN A 294 -22.98 3.35 -16.35
C ASN A 294 -21.98 4.35 -16.95
N LYS A 295 -21.86 5.55 -16.37
CA LYS A 295 -20.83 6.54 -16.78
C LYS A 295 -19.42 5.99 -16.59
N VAL A 296 -19.16 5.31 -15.48
CA VAL A 296 -17.86 4.68 -15.22
C VAL A 296 -17.60 3.51 -16.18
N LYS A 297 -18.58 2.61 -16.37
CA LYS A 297 -18.53 1.50 -17.35
C LYS A 297 -18.17 2.02 -18.74
N ARG A 298 -18.88 3.06 -19.21
CA ARG A 298 -18.59 3.70 -20.51
C ARG A 298 -17.18 4.28 -20.57
N LYS A 299 -16.74 5.00 -19.53
CA LYS A 299 -15.40 5.60 -19.49
C LYS A 299 -14.29 4.56 -19.52
N VAL A 300 -14.41 3.48 -18.74
CA VAL A 300 -13.42 2.39 -18.73
C VAL A 300 -13.39 1.68 -20.09
N ARG A 301 -14.56 1.40 -20.69
CA ARG A 301 -14.65 0.81 -22.03
C ARG A 301 -13.97 1.69 -23.08
N MET A 302 -14.25 2.99 -23.11
CA MET A 302 -13.61 3.90 -24.06
C MET A 302 -12.10 3.93 -23.88
N ASN A 303 -11.61 4.02 -22.63
CA ASN A 303 -10.16 4.02 -22.36
C ASN A 303 -9.46 2.74 -22.83
N ASN A 304 -10.15 1.60 -22.82
CA ASN A 304 -9.59 0.34 -23.31
C ASN A 304 -9.61 0.22 -24.85
N LEU A 305 -10.53 0.94 -25.52
CA LEU A 305 -10.65 0.96 -26.99
C LEU A 305 -9.77 2.03 -27.64
N THR A 306 -9.40 3.06 -26.91
CA THR A 306 -8.59 4.16 -27.41
C THR A 306 -7.11 3.77 -27.50
N THR A 307 -6.50 3.98 -28.67
CA THR A 307 -5.05 3.77 -28.92
C THR A 307 -4.17 4.92 -28.42
N LEU A 308 -4.76 6.07 -28.10
CA LEU A 308 -4.06 7.20 -27.48
C LEU A 308 -3.74 6.87 -26.03
N LYS A 309 -2.47 6.55 -25.74
CA LYS A 309 -1.95 6.48 -24.37
C LYS A 309 -2.03 7.88 -23.76
N GLY A 310 -2.99 8.11 -22.87
CA GLY A 310 -3.08 9.37 -22.14
C GLY A 310 -1.80 9.58 -21.33
N GLU A 311 -1.17 10.73 -21.49
CA GLU A 311 -0.11 11.19 -20.60
C GLU A 311 -0.60 11.03 -19.15
N THR A 312 0.05 10.14 -18.40
CA THR A 312 -0.16 9.98 -16.97
C THR A 312 0.16 11.32 -16.30
N LYS A 313 -0.87 12.11 -16.01
CA LYS A 313 -0.77 13.21 -15.06
C LYS A 313 -0.67 12.61 -13.67
N ASP A 314 0.56 12.26 -13.27
CA ASP A 314 0.92 12.10 -11.87
C ASP A 314 0.67 13.44 -11.18
N LYS A 315 -0.26 13.45 -10.20
CA LYS A 315 -0.52 14.59 -9.32
C LYS A 315 -0.09 14.26 -7.91
#